data_AF-A0A2D6HGL3-F1
#
_entry.id   AF-A0A2D6HGL3-F1
#
_cell.length_a   1.000
_cell.length_b   1.000
_cell.length_c   1.000
_cell.angle_alpha   90.00
_cell.angle_beta   90.00
_cell.angle_gamma   90.00
#
_symmetry.space_group_name_H-M   'P 1'
#
loop_
_entity.id
_entity.type
_entity.pdbx_description
1 polymer ?
#
loop_
_entity_poly.entity_id
_entity_poly.type
_entity_poly.pdbx_seq_one_letter_code
_entity_poly.pdbx_strand_id
1 'polypeptide(L)' 'MKQRRLSAALGLAVALGAAANPATAQEVGFRIGQLVPDVTLPTIDGAGVVRLSDLRGKRVLLIEFASW' A
#
# COMPACT_ATOMS: atom_id res chain seq x y z
N MET A 1 13.21 66.59 -0.12
CA MET A 1 13.05 65.58 0.95
C MET A 1 11.55 65.29 1.06
N LYS A 2 10.95 64.13 0.79
CA LYS A 2 11.31 62.71 0.83
C LYS A 2 10.61 62.00 -0.34
N GLN A 3 11.36 61.27 -1.18
CA GLN A 3 10.78 60.36 -2.15
C GLN A 3 10.36 59.06 -1.44
N ARG A 4 9.08 58.70 -1.46
CA ARG A 4 8.62 57.34 -1.10
C ARG A 4 8.55 56.52 -2.38
N ARG A 5 9.70 55.96 -2.74
CA ARG A 5 9.85 54.79 -3.63
C ARG A 5 9.28 53.57 -2.87
N LEU A 6 8.73 52.49 -3.42
CA LEU A 6 8.76 51.84 -4.73
C LEU A 6 7.61 50.82 -4.73
N SER A 7 6.95 50.63 -5.87
CA SER A 7 6.20 49.43 -6.21
C SER A 7 7.13 48.21 -6.28
N ALA A 8 6.66 47.00 -5.92
CA ALA A 8 7.06 45.75 -6.58
C ALA A 8 6.23 44.56 -6.07
N ALA A 9 5.52 43.93 -7.00
CA ALA A 9 4.90 42.63 -6.86
C ALA A 9 5.96 41.52 -6.73
N LEU A 10 5.68 40.51 -5.90
CA LEU A 10 6.43 39.26 -5.79
C LEU A 10 5.51 38.25 -5.08
N GLY A 11 5.25 37.04 -5.54
CA GLY A 11 5.69 36.29 -6.70
C GLY A 11 4.83 35.03 -6.75
N LEU A 12 4.53 34.61 -7.97
CA LEU A 12 3.73 33.45 -8.36
C LEU A 12 4.20 32.16 -7.68
N ALA A 13 3.37 31.55 -6.83
CA ALA A 13 3.63 30.22 -6.28
C ALA A 13 3.27 29.17 -7.35
N VAL A 14 4.30 28.58 -7.94
CA VAL A 14 4.18 27.40 -8.81
C VAL A 14 3.71 26.23 -7.95
N ALA A 15 2.43 25.87 -8.06
CA ALA A 15 1.94 24.58 -7.59
C ALA A 15 2.42 23.51 -8.60
N LEU A 16 3.58 22.91 -8.32
CA LEU A 16 4.07 21.74 -9.01
C LEU A 16 3.01 20.64 -8.93
N GLY A 17 2.45 20.31 -10.10
CA GLY A 17 1.53 19.20 -10.27
C GLY A 17 2.21 17.91 -9.85
N ALA A 18 1.79 17.38 -8.70
CA ALA A 18 1.88 15.94 -8.45
C ALA A 18 0.83 15.29 -9.36
N ALA A 19 1.21 14.98 -10.61
CA ALA A 19 0.49 13.98 -11.37
C ALA A 19 0.46 12.73 -10.49
N ALA A 20 -0.72 12.41 -9.96
CA ALA A 20 -0.94 11.19 -9.21
C ALA A 20 -0.53 10.05 -10.12
N ASN A 21 0.66 9.49 -9.90
CA ASN A 21 1.06 8.25 -10.54
C ASN A 21 0.02 7.23 -10.09
N PRO A 22 -0.83 6.67 -10.96
CA PRO A 22 -1.72 5.62 -10.55
C PRO A 22 -0.81 4.42 -10.26
N ALA A 23 -0.43 4.25 -8.99
CA ALA A 23 0.13 3.01 -8.53
C ALA A 23 -0.87 1.94 -8.96
N THR A 24 -0.47 1.12 -9.93
CA THR A 24 -1.31 0.03 -10.42
C THR A 24 -1.60 -0.85 -9.22
N ALA A 25 -2.86 -0.83 -8.77
CA ALA A 25 -3.30 -1.66 -7.66
C ALA A 25 -2.96 -3.11 -8.01
N GLN A 26 -2.18 -3.78 -7.17
CA GLN A 26 -1.76 -5.14 -7.45
C GLN A 26 -2.98 -6.05 -7.44
N GLU A 27 -3.17 -6.78 -8.53
CA GLU A 27 -4.33 -7.66 -8.70
C GLU A 27 -4.33 -8.74 -7.61
N VAL A 28 -5.48 -8.94 -6.97
CA VAL A 28 -5.65 -9.94 -5.91
C VAL A 28 -6.18 -11.24 -6.51
N GLY A 29 -5.53 -12.36 -6.22
CA GLY A 29 -5.93 -13.67 -6.72
C GLY A 29 -4.88 -14.76 -6.48
N PHE A 30 -5.10 -15.92 -7.10
CA PHE A 30 -4.26 -17.12 -6.90
C PHE A 30 -3.32 -17.42 -8.08
N ARG A 31 -3.24 -16.53 -9.08
CA ARG A 31 -2.29 -16.69 -10.19
C ARG A 31 -0.92 -16.14 -9.82
N ILE A 32 0.10 -16.63 -10.50
CA ILE A 32 1.49 -16.16 -10.32
C ILE A 32 1.56 -14.64 -10.58
N GLY A 33 2.22 -13.92 -9.67
CA GLY A 33 2.40 -12.47 -9.74
C GLY A 33 1.26 -11.65 -9.09
N GLN A 34 0.12 -12.29 -8.79
CA GLN A 34 -0.98 -11.66 -8.06
C GLN A 34 -0.70 -11.65 -6.55
N LEU A 35 -1.29 -10.67 -5.87
CA LEU A 35 -1.33 -10.65 -4.42
C LEU A 35 -2.32 -11.71 -3.94
N VAL A 36 -1.87 -12.66 -3.14
CA VAL A 36 -2.76 -13.67 -2.55
C VAL A 36 -3.82 -13.00 -1.66
N PRO A 37 -5.10 -13.46 -1.69
CA PRO A 37 -6.12 -12.97 -0.76
C PRO A 37 -5.70 -13.13 0.70
N ASP A 38 -6.12 -12.22 1.56
CA ASP A 38 -5.87 -12.34 2.99
C ASP A 38 -6.83 -13.37 3.60
N VAL A 39 -6.31 -14.58 3.86
CA VAL A 39 -7.06 -15.68 4.44
C VAL A 39 -6.81 -15.75 5.94
N THR A 40 -7.86 -16.02 6.70
CA THR A 40 -7.79 -16.30 8.14
C THR A 40 -8.06 -17.78 8.36
N LEU A 41 -7.13 -18.48 9.02
CA LEU A 41 -7.20 -19.92 9.29
C LEU A 41 -7.08 -20.18 10.80
N PRO A 42 -7.73 -21.22 11.35
CA PRO A 42 -7.48 -21.63 12.72
C PRO A 42 -6.04 -22.12 12.89
N THR A 43 -5.47 -21.92 14.08
CA THR A 43 -4.21 -22.56 14.46
C THR A 43 -4.42 -24.06 14.67
N ILE A 44 -3.36 -24.86 14.53
CA ILE A 44 -3.45 -26.33 14.63
C ILE A 44 -3.88 -26.81 16.02
N ASP A 45 -3.63 -26.01 17.05
CA ASP A 45 -4.06 -26.25 18.43
C ASP A 45 -5.50 -25.79 18.71
N GLY A 46 -6.17 -25.13 17.75
CA GLY A 46 -7.52 -24.58 17.87
C GLY A 46 -7.65 -23.39 18.82
N ALA A 47 -6.56 -22.88 19.38
CA ALA A 47 -6.58 -21.82 20.39
C ALA A 47 -6.77 -20.42 19.81
N GLY A 48 -6.62 -20.27 18.48
CA GLY A 48 -6.77 -18.98 17.84
C GLY A 48 -6.82 -19.08 16.32
N VAL A 49 -6.48 -17.95 15.70
CA VAL A 49 -6.44 -17.82 14.24
C VAL A 49 -5.12 -17.19 13.81
N VAL A 50 -4.68 -17.52 12.61
CA VAL A 50 -3.59 -16.86 11.91
C VAL A 50 -4.13 -16.22 10.64
N ARG A 51 -3.77 -14.97 10.39
CA ARG A 51 -4.05 -14.30 9.11
C ARG A 51 -2.80 -14.35 8.25
N LEU A 52 -2.97 -14.51 6.95
CA LEU A 52 -1.84 -14.51 6.02
C LEU A 52 -1.09 -13.17 6.05
N SER A 53 -1.82 -12.07 6.27
CA SER A 53 -1.26 -10.72 6.47
C SER A 53 -0.35 -10.59 7.70
N ASP A 54 -0.51 -11.41 8.73
CA ASP A 54 0.37 -11.40 9.91
C ASP A 54 1.78 -11.92 9.57
N LEU A 55 1.92 -12.66 8.46
CA LEU A 55 3.17 -13.25 7.99
C LEU A 55 3.89 -12.38 6.94
N ARG A 56 3.49 -11.12 6.76
CA ARG A 56 4.15 -10.21 5.80
C ARG A 56 5.65 -10.11 6.06
N GLY A 57 6.42 -10.00 4.98
CA GLY A 57 7.89 -10.00 5.01
C GLY A 57 8.53 -11.38 5.12
N LYS A 58 7.72 -12.46 5.25
CA LYS A 58 8.20 -13.85 5.22
C LYS A 58 7.85 -14.50 3.88
N ARG A 59 8.67 -15.46 3.45
CA ARG A 59 8.29 -16.39 2.38
C ARG A 59 7.35 -17.43 2.98
N VAL A 60 6.16 -17.57 2.41
CA VAL A 60 5.10 -18.43 2.94
C VAL A 60 4.74 -19.46 1.88
N LEU A 61 4.51 -20.71 2.32
CA LEU A 61 3.92 -21.77 1.52
C LEU A 61 2.55 -22.12 2.13
N LEU A 62 1.49 -21.90 1.37
CA LEU A 62 0.13 -22.30 1.76
C LEU A 62 -0.16 -23.68 1.16
N ILE A 63 -0.37 -24.68 2.00
CA ILE A 63 -0.68 -26.05 1.60
C ILE A 63 -2.11 -26.35 2.03
N GLU A 64 -2.98 -26.60 1.06
CA GLU A 64 -4.29 -27.22 1.30
C GLU A 64 -4.16 -28.72 1.05
N PHE A 65 -4.62 -29.54 1.99
CA PHE A 65 -4.64 -30.99 1.85
C PHE A 65 -5.87 -31.56 2.55
N ALA A 66 -6.37 -32.69 2.03
CA ALA A 66 -7.36 -33.50 2.71
C ALA A 66 -6.66 -34.63 3.48
N SER A 67 -7.11 -34.90 4.70
CA SER A 67 -6.71 -36.07 5.50
C SER A 67 -7.95 -36.85 5.92
N TRP A 68 -7.86 -38.18 5.91
CA TRP A 68 -8.91 -39.10 6.32
C TRP A 68 -8.64 -39.70 7.70
#